data_AF-A0A443RXG2-F1
#
_entry.id   AF-A0A443RXG2-F1
#
_cell.length_a   1.000
_cell.length_b   1.000
_cell.length_c   1.000
_cell.angle_alpha   90.00
_cell.angle_beta   90.00
_cell.angle_gamma   90.00
#
_symmetry.space_group_name_H-M   'P 1'
#
loop_
_entity.id
_entity.type
_entity.pdbx_description
1 polymer ?
#
loop_
_entity_poly.entity_id
_entity_poly.type
_entity_poly.pdbx_seq_one_letter_code
_entity_poly.pdbx_strand_id
1 'polypeptide(L)'
;MKFFIIFLLFAYVFCESQVLPHLNKKTFANGINGFSLEFTKKLERIETKNELFSPLGLAMTTGMLIQGANGQIKDDMLRMLGMSEYNNIHIIHEMFKNISDEYKERATRSQKPRNITLELSNLFMSQEGISIPET
;
A
#
# COMPACT_ATOMS: atom_id res chain seq x y z
N MET A 1 15.38 -41.30 24.32
CA MET A 1 14.02 -40.77 24.55
C MET A 1 13.99 -39.41 25.25
N LYS A 2 14.69 -39.18 26.37
CA LYS A 2 14.64 -37.89 27.11
C LYS A 2 15.06 -36.66 26.29
N PHE A 3 16.08 -36.77 25.44
CA PHE A 3 16.54 -35.67 24.58
C PHE A 3 15.56 -35.29 23.45
N PHE A 4 14.76 -36.26 22.98
CA PHE A 4 13.76 -36.01 21.93
C PHE A 4 12.58 -35.19 22.47
N ILE A 5 12.20 -35.42 23.73
CA ILE A 5 11.16 -34.66 24.43
C ILE A 5 11.61 -33.22 24.67
N ILE A 6 12.88 -33.00 25.02
CA ILE A 6 13.44 -31.65 25.20
C ILE A 6 13.48 -30.89 23.88
N PHE A 7 13.84 -31.55 22.77
CA PHE A 7 13.83 -30.94 21.44
C PHE A 7 12.41 -30.57 20.97
N LEU A 8 11.42 -31.44 21.24
CA LEU A 8 10.01 -31.15 20.97
C LEU A 8 9.47 -29.98 21.82
N LEU A 9 9.86 -29.89 23.09
CA LEU A 9 9.51 -28.76 23.96
C LEU A 9 10.19 -27.46 23.49
N PHE A 10 11.45 -27.54 23.04
CA PHE A 10 12.15 -26.39 22.46
C PHE A 10 11.48 -25.92 21.17
N ALA A 11 11.09 -26.83 20.28
CA ALA A 11 10.36 -26.51 19.06
C ALA A 11 8.97 -25.95 19.35
N TYR A 12 8.30 -26.40 20.41
CA TYR A 12 6.98 -25.89 20.82
C TYR A 12 7.08 -24.47 21.43
N VAL A 13 8.12 -24.20 22.23
CA VAL A 13 8.37 -22.87 22.82
C VAL A 13 8.84 -21.86 21.76
N PHE A 14 9.61 -22.30 20.76
CA PHE A 14 10.04 -21.46 19.64
C PHE A 14 9.07 -21.46 18.45
N CYS A 15 7.96 -22.19 18.52
CA CYS A 15 6.82 -21.99 17.64
C CYS A 15 6.02 -20.79 18.15
N GLU A 16 6.66 -19.64 18.19
CA GLU A 16 5.97 -18.37 18.34
C GLU A 16 5.09 -18.26 17.10
N SER A 17 3.78 -18.40 17.29
CA SER A 17 2.78 -18.14 16.27
C SER A 17 3.02 -16.73 15.75
N GLN A 18 3.73 -16.59 14.63
CA GLN A 18 3.79 -15.34 13.89
C GLN A 18 2.38 -15.06 13.38
N VAL A 19 1.57 -14.41 14.21
CA VAL A 19 0.30 -13.85 13.79
C VAL A 19 0.68 -12.80 12.75
N LEU A 20 0.53 -13.17 11.47
CA LEU A 20 0.82 -12.27 10.37
C LEU A 20 0.03 -10.97 10.61
N PRO A 21 0.67 -9.79 10.50
CA PRO A 21 -0.04 -8.54 10.65
C PRO A 21 -1.19 -8.48 9.63
N HIS A 22 -2.41 -8.25 10.11
CA HIS A 22 -3.60 -8.18 9.25
C HIS A 22 -3.77 -6.77 8.72
N LEU A 23 -3.59 -6.59 7.42
CA LEU A 23 -3.87 -5.31 6.76
C LEU A 23 -5.37 -5.02 6.81
N ASN A 24 -5.76 -3.88 7.36
CA ASN A 24 -7.15 -3.42 7.43
C ASN A 24 -7.25 -1.94 7.08
N LYS A 25 -8.47 -1.39 6.99
CA LYS A 25 -8.69 0.03 6.65
C LYS A 25 -7.88 1.01 7.51
N LYS A 26 -7.73 0.73 8.81
CA LYS A 26 -7.01 1.61 9.74
C LYS A 26 -5.50 1.53 9.52
N THR A 27 -4.93 0.32 9.46
CA THR A 27 -3.47 0.17 9.25
C THR A 27 -3.06 0.64 7.86
N PHE A 28 -3.87 0.36 6.84
CA PHE A 28 -3.70 0.90 5.50
C PHE A 28 -3.70 2.43 5.48
N ALA A 29 -4.72 3.08 6.07
CA ALA A 29 -4.79 4.53 6.15
C ALA A 29 -3.61 5.13 6.92
N ASN A 30 -3.16 4.49 7.99
CA ASN A 30 -1.97 4.92 8.74
C ASN A 30 -0.71 4.89 7.87
N GLY A 31 -0.52 3.84 7.06
CA GLY A 31 0.60 3.74 6.12
C GLY A 31 0.59 4.89 5.10
N ILE A 32 -0.56 5.13 4.46
CA ILE A 32 -0.69 6.22 3.47
C ILE A 32 -0.52 7.61 4.11
N ASN A 33 -1.03 7.82 5.33
CA ASN A 33 -0.84 9.08 6.05
C ASN A 33 0.63 9.29 6.46
N GLY A 34 1.33 8.22 6.86
CA GLY A 34 2.76 8.25 7.14
C GLY A 34 3.55 8.63 5.89
N PHE A 35 3.26 8.00 4.76
CA PHE A 35 3.80 8.37 3.45
C PHE A 35 3.56 9.85 3.13
N SER A 36 2.30 10.32 3.26
CA SER A 36 1.92 11.71 3.00
C SER A 36 2.74 12.69 3.84
N LEU A 37 2.88 12.41 5.13
CA LEU A 37 3.62 13.27 6.05
C LEU A 37 5.10 13.35 5.68
N GLU A 38 5.74 12.20 5.42
CA GLU A 38 7.15 12.17 5.04
C GLU A 38 7.40 12.82 3.67
N PHE A 39 6.46 12.69 2.73
CA PHE A 39 6.52 13.37 1.44
C PHE A 39 6.41 14.89 1.60
N THR A 40 5.45 15.37 2.40
CA THR A 40 5.27 16.81 2.69
C THR A 40 6.53 17.40 3.30
N LYS A 41 7.11 16.75 4.32
CA LYS A 41 8.37 17.21 4.95
C LYS A 41 9.54 17.32 3.98
N LYS A 42 9.54 16.55 2.89
CA LYS A 42 10.57 16.63 1.85
C LYS A 42 10.31 17.81 0.91
N LEU A 43 9.06 18.10 0.58
CA LEU A 43 8.69 19.24 -0.27
C LEU A 43 8.92 20.58 0.42
N GLU A 44 8.55 20.70 1.70
CA GLU A 44 8.77 21.92 2.52
C GLU A 44 10.25 22.34 2.60
N ARG A 45 11.18 21.40 2.44
CA ARG A 45 12.62 21.68 2.44
C ARG A 45 13.12 22.27 1.11
N ILE A 46 12.33 22.17 0.05
CA ILE A 46 12.71 22.46 -1.32
C ILE A 46 12.03 23.75 -1.81
N GLU A 47 10.76 23.98 -1.47
CA GLU A 47 9.96 25.06 -2.03
C GLU A 47 9.39 25.99 -0.95
N THR A 48 9.30 27.29 -1.27
CA THR A 48 8.67 28.31 -0.41
C THR A 48 7.27 28.70 -0.90
N LYS A 49 6.69 27.91 -1.80
CA LYS A 49 5.43 28.19 -2.48
C LYS A 49 4.30 27.32 -1.94
N ASN A 50 3.07 27.67 -2.29
CA ASN A 50 1.92 26.83 -2.00
C ASN A 50 2.07 25.45 -2.66
N GLU A 51 1.84 24.40 -1.89
CA GLU A 51 1.92 23.01 -2.35
C GLU A 51 0.52 22.38 -2.38
N LEU A 52 0.21 21.72 -3.50
CA LEU A 52 -1.01 20.96 -3.66
C LEU A 52 -0.67 19.64 -4.37
N PHE A 53 -1.00 18.53 -3.72
CA PHE A 53 -0.82 17.19 -4.28
C PHE A 53 -1.82 16.21 -3.67
N SER A 54 -1.93 15.02 -4.28
CA SER A 54 -2.77 13.91 -3.81
C SER A 54 -1.88 12.76 -3.32
N PRO A 55 -1.66 12.63 -2.00
CA PRO A 55 -0.88 11.51 -1.45
C PRO A 55 -1.49 10.16 -1.83
N LEU A 56 -2.82 10.07 -1.85
CA LEU A 56 -3.52 8.85 -2.25
C LEU A 56 -3.26 8.49 -3.73
N GLY A 57 -3.26 9.46 -4.64
CA GLY A 57 -2.98 9.23 -6.05
C GLY A 57 -1.55 8.72 -6.29
N LEU A 58 -0.57 9.32 -5.61
CA LEU A 58 0.82 8.87 -5.63
C LEU A 58 0.95 7.46 -5.07
N ALA A 59 0.32 7.18 -3.92
CA ALA A 59 0.33 5.86 -3.31
C ALA A 59 -0.30 4.79 -4.21
N MET A 60 -1.42 5.10 -4.87
CA MET A 60 -2.05 4.21 -5.84
C MET A 60 -1.14 3.93 -7.03
N THR A 61 -0.42 4.95 -7.53
CA THR A 61 0.55 4.76 -8.62
C THR A 61 1.68 3.83 -8.19
N THR A 62 2.23 4.02 -6.99
CA THR A 62 3.22 3.09 -6.42
C THR A 62 2.64 1.69 -6.26
N GLY A 63 1.40 1.57 -5.77
CA GLY A 63 0.69 0.29 -5.65
C GLY A 63 0.62 -0.48 -6.97
N MET A 64 0.33 0.22 -8.07
CA MET A 64 0.34 -0.37 -9.41
C MET A 64 1.74 -0.86 -9.81
N LEU A 65 2.79 -0.08 -9.53
CA LEU A 65 4.17 -0.42 -9.89
C LEU A 65 4.75 -1.59 -9.07
N ILE A 66 4.30 -1.77 -7.83
CA ILE A 66 4.74 -2.87 -6.95
C ILE A 66 4.52 -4.25 -7.60
N GLN A 67 3.48 -4.40 -8.43
CA GLN A 67 3.17 -5.67 -9.11
C GLN A 67 4.29 -6.12 -10.05
N GLY A 68 4.95 -5.17 -10.73
CA GLY A 68 6.06 -5.43 -11.64
C GLY A 68 7.44 -5.30 -10.98
N ALA A 69 7.50 -4.84 -9.73
CA ALA A 69 8.76 -4.62 -9.02
C ALA A 69 9.28 -5.93 -8.39
N ASN A 70 10.61 -6.06 -8.33
CA ASN A 70 11.28 -7.22 -7.75
C ASN A 70 12.42 -6.80 -6.80
N GLY A 71 12.76 -7.70 -5.87
CA GLY A 71 13.85 -7.53 -4.91
C GLY A 71 13.76 -6.22 -4.12
N GLN A 72 14.90 -5.56 -3.94
CA GLN A 72 15.01 -4.34 -3.15
C GLN A 72 14.07 -3.22 -3.60
N ILE A 73 13.81 -3.07 -4.90
CA ILE A 73 12.92 -2.02 -5.42
C ILE A 73 11.51 -2.21 -4.87
N LYS A 74 11.02 -3.46 -4.89
CA LYS A 74 9.71 -3.80 -4.32
C LYS A 74 9.68 -3.53 -2.81
N ASP A 75 10.72 -3.93 -2.09
CA ASP A 75 10.81 -3.75 -0.64
C ASP A 75 10.82 -2.28 -0.23
N ASP A 76 11.54 -1.44 -0.98
CA ASP A 76 11.62 0.00 -0.75
C ASP A 76 10.28 0.68 -1.08
N MET A 77 9.57 0.26 -2.14
CA MET A 77 8.22 0.75 -2.44
C MET A 77 7.21 0.36 -1.35
N LEU A 78 7.24 -0.89 -0.87
CA LEU A 78 6.40 -1.33 0.24
C LEU A 78 6.71 -0.54 1.52
N ARG A 79 7.99 -0.27 1.79
CA ARG A 79 8.42 0.55 2.93
C ARG A 79 7.94 1.98 2.85
N MET A 80 8.02 2.56 1.67
CA MET A 80 7.52 3.92 1.41
C MET A 80 6.03 4.03 1.73
N LEU A 81 5.23 3.00 1.44
CA LEU A 81 3.80 2.97 1.73
C LEU A 81 3.46 2.55 3.17
N GLY A 82 4.46 2.23 4.00
CA GLY A 82 4.24 1.69 5.35
C GLY A 82 3.66 0.27 5.34
N MET A 83 4.02 -0.53 4.34
CA MET A 83 3.44 -1.86 4.10
C MET A 83 4.48 -2.99 4.01
N SER A 84 5.72 -2.77 4.45
CA SER A 84 6.79 -3.78 4.43
C SER A 84 6.47 -5.05 5.20
N GLU A 85 5.58 -4.98 6.19
CA GLU A 85 5.20 -6.12 7.02
C GLU A 85 4.16 -7.04 6.34
N TYR A 86 3.60 -6.64 5.20
CA TYR A 86 2.57 -7.39 4.48
C TYR A 86 3.16 -8.07 3.24
N ASN A 87 3.40 -9.38 3.36
CA ASN A 87 3.95 -10.19 2.27
C ASN A 87 2.95 -10.44 1.12
N ASN A 88 1.65 -10.27 1.38
CA ASN A 88 0.61 -10.51 0.38
C ASN A 88 0.22 -9.20 -0.33
N ILE A 89 0.84 -8.96 -1.49
CA ILE A 89 0.55 -7.80 -2.35
C ILE A 89 -0.92 -7.75 -2.77
N HIS A 90 -1.57 -8.91 -2.96
CA HIS A 90 -2.96 -8.95 -3.41
C HIS A 90 -3.89 -8.21 -2.43
N ILE A 91 -3.66 -8.37 -1.12
CA ILE A 91 -4.44 -7.67 -0.09
C ILE A 91 -4.19 -6.16 -0.18
N ILE A 92 -2.97 -5.72 -0.48
CA ILE A 92 -2.65 -4.28 -0.67
C ILE A 92 -3.42 -3.72 -1.87
N HIS A 93 -3.46 -4.45 -3.00
CA HIS A 93 -4.22 -4.05 -4.18
C HIS A 93 -5.72 -4.04 -3.94
N GLU A 94 -6.24 -5.03 -3.22
CA GLU A 94 -7.64 -5.08 -2.83
C GLU A 94 -8.01 -3.85 -1.98
N MET A 95 -7.14 -3.42 -1.06
CA MET A 95 -7.37 -2.20 -0.28
C MET A 95 -7.44 -0.94 -1.16
N PHE A 96 -6.54 -0.80 -2.14
CA PHE A 96 -6.59 0.32 -3.09
C PHE A 96 -7.87 0.28 -3.95
N LYS A 97 -8.28 -0.90 -4.43
CA LYS A 97 -9.52 -1.09 -5.18
C LYS A 97 -10.73 -0.72 -4.34
N ASN A 98 -10.84 -1.24 -3.12
CA ASN A 98 -11.95 -0.97 -2.20
C ASN A 98 -12.11 0.52 -1.91
N ILE A 99 -11.01 1.26 -1.76
CA ILE A 99 -11.06 2.71 -1.56
C ILE A 99 -11.50 3.44 -2.83
N SER A 100 -11.00 3.04 -4.00
CA SER A 100 -11.42 3.62 -5.29
C SER A 100 -12.91 3.43 -5.53
N ASP A 101 -13.43 2.22 -5.30
CA ASP A 101 -14.84 1.88 -5.44
C ASP A 101 -15.69 2.65 -4.40
N GLU A 102 -15.23 2.76 -3.15
CA GLU A 102 -15.90 3.56 -2.12
C GLU A 102 -16.01 5.04 -2.52
N TYR A 103 -14.99 5.64 -3.15
CA TYR A 103 -15.07 7.01 -3.66
C TYR A 103 -16.01 7.14 -4.85
N LYS A 104 -16.00 6.19 -5.78
CA LYS A 104 -16.93 6.17 -6.93
C LYS A 104 -18.38 6.05 -6.49
N GLU A 105 -18.69 5.13 -5.57
CA GLU A 105 -20.03 4.98 -5.01
C GLU A 105 -20.50 6.25 -4.29
N ARG A 106 -19.61 6.90 -3.56
CA ARG A 106 -19.93 8.16 -2.88
C ARG A 106 -20.23 9.29 -3.85
N ALA A 107 -19.61 9.30 -5.02
CA ALA A 107 -19.90 10.28 -6.07
C ALA A 107 -21.28 10.08 -6.71
N THR A 108 -21.82 8.86 -6.73
CA THR A 108 -23.11 8.53 -7.38
C THR A 108 -24.32 8.54 -6.44
N ARG A 109 -24.13 8.61 -5.11
CA ARG A 109 -25.23 8.63 -4.13
C ARG A 109 -26.05 9.93 -4.20
N SER A 110 -27.24 9.84 -4.80
CA SER A 110 -28.20 10.94 -4.92
C SER A 110 -28.78 11.48 -3.60
N GLN A 111 -28.72 10.73 -2.49
CA GLN A 111 -29.46 11.08 -1.25
C GLN A 111 -28.68 11.92 -0.23
N LYS A 112 -27.36 12.04 -0.34
CA LYS A 112 -26.51 12.96 0.45
C LYS A 112 -25.24 13.30 -0.35
N PRO A 113 -25.36 14.08 -1.43
CA PRO A 113 -24.16 14.54 -2.12
C PRO A 113 -23.37 15.40 -1.14
N ARG A 114 -22.12 15.03 -0.86
CA ARG A 114 -21.16 16.08 -0.51
C ARG A 114 -21.03 16.93 -1.77
N ASN A 115 -21.01 18.27 -1.64
CA ASN A 115 -20.75 19.17 -2.78
C ASN A 115 -19.27 19.10 -3.19
N ILE A 116 -18.74 17.89 -3.40
CA ILE A 116 -17.34 17.62 -3.68
C ILE A 116 -17.30 16.56 -4.78
N THR A 117 -16.79 16.97 -5.94
CA THR A 117 -16.39 16.06 -7.00
C THR A 117 -14.94 15.65 -6.76
N LEU A 118 -14.66 14.35 -6.74
CA LEU A 118 -13.30 13.81 -6.66
C LEU A 118 -13.08 12.88 -7.84
N GLU A 119 -12.08 13.19 -8.65
CA GLU A 119 -11.61 12.35 -9.74
C GLU A 119 -10.22 11.81 -9.40
N LEU A 120 -10.06 10.49 -9.51
CA LEU A 120 -8.80 9.79 -9.27
C LEU A 120 -8.50 8.96 -10.52
N SER A 121 -7.33 9.20 -11.12
CA SER A 121 -6.88 8.49 -12.31
C SER A 121 -5.37 8.31 -12.28
N ASN A 122 -4.92 7.10 -12.58
CA ASN A 122 -3.51 6.77 -12.78
C ASN A 122 -3.38 6.06 -14.12
N LEU A 123 -2.36 6.43 -14.90
CA LEU A 123 -2.08 5.86 -16.21
C LEU A 123 -0.64 5.35 -16.23
N PHE A 124 -0.46 4.09 -16.63
CA PHE A 124 0.85 3.53 -16.95
C PHE A 124 1.04 3.57 -18.46
N MET A 125 2.15 4.15 -18.92
CA MET A 125 2.53 4.19 -20.34
C MET A 125 3.84 3.43 -20.52
N SER A 126 3.88 2.51 -21.48
CA SER A 126 5.09 1.80 -21.87
C SER A 126 5.60 2.31 -23.22
N GLN A 127 6.92 2.22 -23.43
CA GLN A 127 7.51 2.46 -24.74
C GLN A 127 7.05 1.39 -25.73
N GLU A 128 6.85 1.79 -26.98
CA GLU A 128 6.57 0.87 -28.08
C GLU A 128 7.68 -0.17 -28.24
N GLY A 129 7.31 -1.43 -28.41
CA GLY A 129 8.25 -2.56 -28.51
C GLY A 129 8.65 -3.21 -27.18
N ILE A 130 8.22 -2.68 -26.03
CA ILE A 130 8.37 -3.36 -24.73
C ILE A 130 7.19 -4.33 -24.53
N SER A 131 7.49 -5.62 -24.35
CA SER A 131 6.49 -6.61 -23.99
C SER A 131 6.14 -6.50 -22.51
N ILE A 132 4.85 -6.30 -22.20
CA ILE A 132 4.33 -6.36 -20.84
C ILE A 132 3.87 -7.80 -20.61
N PRO A 133 4.43 -8.53 -19.62
CA PRO A 133 4.00 -9.89 -19.33
C PRO A 133 2.54 -9.88 -18.85
N GLU A 134 1.74 -10.83 -19.33
CA GLU A 134 0.40 -11.09 -18.79
C GLU A 134 0.55 -11.64 -17.36
N THR A 135 0.03 -10.91 -16.37
CA THR A 135 0.05 -11.29 -14.95
C THR A 135 -1.27 -11.86 -14.49
#